data_AF-A0A662M646-F1
#
_entry.id   AF-A0A662M646-F1
#
_cell.length_a   1.000
_cell.length_b   1.000
_cell.length_c   1.000
_cell.angle_alpha   90.00
_cell.angle_beta   90.00
_cell.angle_gamma   90.00
#
_symmetry.space_group_name_H-M   'P 1'
#
loop_
_entity.id
_entity.type
_entity.pdbx_description
1 polymer ?
#
loop_
_entity_poly.entity_id
_entity_poly.type
_entity_poly.pdbx_seq_one_letter_code
_entity_poly.pdbx_strand_id
1 'polypeptide(L)'
;QSIGYGATYICHKKTTIAVINAGYADGYPRVLNDKTYCFINGKKNLIVGRVSMDSICIKVDTGDVKVGDDVVLWGKEIAIEDVARSAGTIGYELSCRAGGLLA
;
A
#
# COMPACT_ATOMS: atom_id res chain seq x y z
N GLN A 1 5.15 -17.20 8.62
CA GLN A 1 3.99 -17.10 7.71
C GLN A 1 4.31 -16.07 6.65
N SER A 2 3.86 -16.28 5.41
CA SER A 2 4.07 -15.37 4.27
C SER A 2 2.80 -14.56 3.95
N ILE A 3 2.97 -13.41 3.29
CA ILE A 3 1.87 -12.48 2.97
C ILE A 3 1.72 -12.33 1.45
N GLY A 4 0.47 -12.40 0.99
CA GLY A 4 0.07 -12.08 -0.38
C GLY A 4 0.43 -13.15 -1.42
N TYR A 5 0.08 -12.85 -2.68
CA TYR A 5 0.34 -13.76 -3.80
C TYR A 5 1.84 -13.96 -4.05
N GLY A 6 2.26 -15.22 -4.13
CA GLY A 6 3.66 -15.58 -4.40
C GLY A 6 4.58 -15.45 -3.20
N ALA A 7 4.05 -15.23 -1.98
CA ALA A 7 4.81 -15.20 -0.73
C ALA A 7 6.01 -14.23 -0.76
N THR A 8 5.84 -13.07 -1.41
CA THR A 8 6.94 -12.11 -1.61
C THR A 8 7.41 -11.46 -0.30
N TYR A 9 6.60 -11.51 0.75
CA TYR A 9 6.98 -11.07 2.09
C TYR A 9 6.84 -12.21 3.11
N ILE A 10 7.88 -12.39 3.93
CA ILE A 10 7.94 -13.40 4.99
C ILE A 10 8.04 -12.70 6.35
N CYS A 11 7.11 -13.03 7.25
CA CYS A 11 7.17 -12.52 8.62
C CYS A 11 8.15 -13.36 9.44
N HIS A 12 9.27 -12.74 9.84
CA HIS A 12 10.28 -13.35 10.72
C HIS A 12 9.98 -13.20 12.21
N LYS A 13 9.03 -12.33 12.57
CA LYS A 13 8.59 -12.07 13.94
C LYS A 13 7.08 -11.84 13.98
N LYS A 14 6.49 -11.90 15.18
CA LYS A 14 5.09 -11.52 15.39
C LYS A 14 4.86 -10.10 14.85
N THR A 15 3.99 -9.99 13.87
CA THR A 15 3.77 -8.76 13.09
C THR A 15 2.27 -8.59 12.92
N THR A 16 1.78 -7.36 13.05
CA THR A 16 0.38 -7.01 12.81
C THR A 16 0.25 -6.45 11.40
N ILE A 17 -0.75 -6.96 10.66
CA ILE A 17 -0.99 -6.58 9.26
C ILE A 17 -2.38 -5.97 9.19
N ALA A 18 -2.44 -4.71 8.78
CA ALA A 18 -3.67 -4.06 8.38
C ALA A 18 -3.95 -4.39 6.91
N VAL A 19 -5.22 -4.60 6.58
CA VAL A 19 -5.68 -4.82 5.20
C VAL A 19 -6.63 -3.68 4.87
N ILE A 20 -6.39 -3.01 3.75
CA ILE A 20 -7.28 -1.97 3.24
C ILE A 20 -7.99 -2.45 1.99
N ASN A 21 -9.19 -1.91 1.77
CA ASN A 21 -10.02 -2.19 0.60
C ASN A 21 -9.62 -1.23 -0.54
N ALA A 22 -8.46 -1.51 -1.11
CA ALA A 22 -7.91 -0.81 -2.27
C ALA A 22 -6.94 -1.76 -2.95
N GLY A 23 -6.88 -1.75 -4.27
CA GLY A 23 -5.96 -2.58 -5.02
C GLY A 23 -5.71 -2.07 -6.43
N TYR A 24 -5.22 -2.98 -7.28
CA TYR A 24 -4.87 -2.58 -8.64
C TYR A 24 -6.09 -2.34 -9.54
N ALA A 25 -7.27 -2.85 -9.17
CA ALA A 25 -8.52 -2.54 -9.88
C ALA A 25 -8.87 -1.04 -9.76
N ASP A 26 -8.51 -0.43 -8.64
CA ASP A 26 -8.74 0.99 -8.38
C ASP A 26 -7.70 1.90 -9.05
N GLY A 27 -6.66 1.30 -9.66
CA GLY A 27 -5.58 2.00 -10.34
C GLY A 27 -4.26 2.02 -9.58
N TYR A 28 -4.18 1.40 -8.39
CA TYR A 28 -2.92 1.30 -7.64
C TYR A 28 -1.93 0.35 -8.33
N PRO A 29 -0.61 0.62 -8.36
CA PRO A 29 0.33 -0.27 -9.01
C PRO A 29 0.37 -1.66 -8.37
N ARG A 30 0.25 -2.71 -9.19
CA ARG A 30 0.28 -4.10 -8.72
C ARG A 30 1.65 -4.51 -8.18
N VAL A 31 2.70 -4.05 -8.85
CA VAL A 31 4.09 -4.39 -8.54
C VAL A 31 4.76 -3.17 -7.94
N LEU A 32 5.28 -3.35 -6.74
CA LEU A 32 5.94 -2.32 -5.94
C LEU A 32 7.22 -2.91 -5.39
N ASN A 33 8.22 -2.06 -5.15
CA ASN A 33 9.39 -2.47 -4.40
C ASN A 33 9.10 -2.55 -2.89
N ASP A 34 9.98 -3.24 -2.15
CA ASP A 34 9.84 -3.47 -0.71
C ASP A 34 10.01 -2.22 0.17
N LYS A 35 10.27 -1.05 -0.44
CA LYS A 35 10.43 0.23 0.26
C LYS A 35 9.20 1.12 0.15
N THR A 36 8.14 0.64 -0.51
CA THR A 36 6.90 1.40 -0.65
C THR A 36 6.19 1.52 0.70
N TYR A 37 5.68 2.72 0.99
CA TYR A 37 5.07 3.05 2.26
C TYR A 37 3.78 3.85 2.05
N CYS A 38 2.96 3.87 3.08
CA CYS A 38 1.75 4.67 3.18
C CYS A 38 1.68 5.34 4.56
N PHE A 39 0.69 6.20 4.76
CA PHE A 39 0.44 6.81 6.07
C PHE A 39 -0.90 6.38 6.64
N ILE A 40 -0.91 6.09 7.93
CA ILE A 40 -2.13 5.82 8.72
C ILE A 40 -2.01 6.66 9.99
N ASN A 41 -3.00 7.49 10.31
CA ASN A 41 -2.96 8.41 11.45
C ASN A 41 -1.67 9.27 11.51
N GLY A 42 -1.15 9.71 10.35
CA GLY A 42 0.09 10.48 10.25
C GLY A 42 1.39 9.69 10.51
N LYS A 43 1.30 8.37 10.74
CA LYS A 43 2.47 7.48 10.90
C LYS A 43 2.79 6.74 9.61
N LYS A 44 4.07 6.67 9.28
CA LYS A 44 4.60 5.95 8.12
C LYS A 44 4.58 4.44 8.36
N ASN A 45 3.90 3.70 7.49
CA ASN A 45 3.78 2.25 7.54
C ASN A 45 4.21 1.63 6.20
N LEU A 46 4.72 0.40 6.24
CA LEU A 46 5.23 -0.28 5.03
C LEU A 46 4.14 -1.09 4.35
N ILE A 47 4.04 -0.97 3.03
CA ILE A 47 3.24 -1.88 2.22
C ILE A 47 4.04 -3.18 2.05
N VAL A 48 3.43 -4.31 2.37
CA VAL A 48 4.09 -5.62 2.37
C VAL A 48 3.34 -6.63 1.51
N GLY A 49 4.07 -7.43 0.75
CA GLY A 49 3.49 -8.36 -0.20
C GLY A 49 3.04 -7.69 -1.50
N ARG A 50 2.47 -8.47 -2.41
CA ARG A 50 1.90 -7.94 -3.66
C ARG A 50 0.53 -7.33 -3.43
N VAL A 51 0.25 -6.24 -4.15
CA VAL A 51 -1.08 -5.63 -4.23
C VAL A 51 -2.03 -6.60 -4.95
N SER A 52 -3.17 -6.87 -4.35
CA SER A 52 -4.23 -7.71 -4.92
C SER A 52 -5.22 -6.85 -5.72
N MET A 53 -6.26 -7.47 -6.27
CA MET A 53 -7.27 -6.76 -7.08
C MET A 53 -7.92 -5.64 -6.27
N ASP A 54 -8.34 -5.98 -5.04
CA ASP A 54 -9.12 -5.10 -4.17
C ASP A 54 -8.49 -4.92 -2.78
N SER A 55 -7.27 -5.43 -2.55
CA SER A 55 -6.67 -5.36 -1.22
C SER A 55 -5.16 -5.12 -1.22
N ILE A 56 -4.71 -4.31 -0.27
CA ILE A 56 -3.30 -4.05 0.04
C ILE A 56 -3.03 -4.42 1.50
N CYS A 57 -1.91 -5.11 1.73
CA CYS A 57 -1.44 -5.47 3.06
C CYS A 57 -0.41 -4.45 3.55
N ILE A 58 -0.62 -3.92 4.75
CA ILE A 58 0.23 -2.90 5.36
C ILE A 58 0.74 -3.44 6.69
N LYS A 59 2.05 -3.39 6.90
CA LYS A 59 2.65 -3.72 8.18
C LYS A 59 2.53 -2.54 9.13
N VAL A 60 1.90 -2.78 10.27
CA VAL A 60 1.63 -1.79 11.30
C VAL A 60 2.11 -2.28 12.66
N ASP A 61 2.40 -1.34 13.57
CA ASP A 61 2.64 -1.67 14.97
C ASP A 61 1.31 -1.85 15.72
N THR A 62 1.31 -2.75 16.70
CA THR A 62 0.07 -3.15 17.38
C THR A 62 -0.43 -2.02 18.28
N GLY A 63 -1.70 -1.63 18.12
CA GLY A 63 -2.35 -0.58 18.93
C GLY A 63 -2.38 0.81 18.29
N ASP A 64 -1.67 1.00 17.17
CA ASP A 64 -1.57 2.30 16.48
C ASP A 64 -2.63 2.51 15.40
N VAL A 65 -3.36 1.46 15.03
CA VAL A 65 -4.33 1.45 13.92
C VAL A 65 -5.57 0.67 14.32
N LYS A 66 -6.74 1.19 13.90
CA LYS A 66 -8.06 0.58 14.09
C LYS A 66 -8.77 0.43 12.74
N VAL A 67 -9.77 -0.45 12.70
CA VAL A 67 -10.63 -0.59 11.53
C VAL A 67 -11.41 0.72 11.34
N GLY A 68 -11.38 1.24 10.11
CA GLY A 68 -12.01 2.51 9.75
C GLY A 68 -11.06 3.72 9.79
N ASP A 69 -9.80 3.55 10.21
CA ASP A 69 -8.81 4.62 10.11
C ASP A 69 -8.46 4.90 8.63
N ASP A 70 -8.31 6.17 8.29
CA ASP A 70 -7.96 6.62 6.95
C ASP A 70 -6.51 6.24 6.60
N VAL A 71 -6.31 5.80 5.36
CA VAL A 71 -5.01 5.44 4.82
C VAL A 71 -4.66 6.30 3.62
N VAL A 72 -3.53 7.01 3.71
CA VAL A 72 -3.00 7.83 2.61
C VAL A 72 -1.97 7.01 1.84
N LEU A 73 -2.34 6.64 0.61
CA LEU A 73 -1.48 5.91 -0.33
C LEU A 73 -0.60 6.84 -1.19
N TRP A 74 -1.11 8.02 -1.54
CA TRP A 74 -0.40 9.18 -2.08
C TRP A 74 -1.21 10.44 -1.82
N GLY A 75 -0.57 11.60 -1.80
CA GLY A 75 -1.18 12.88 -1.47
C GLY A 75 -0.21 13.80 -0.75
N LYS A 76 -0.69 14.44 0.32
CA LYS A 76 0.07 15.44 1.07
C LYS A 76 1.31 14.85 1.75
N GLU A 77 1.20 13.62 2.26
CA GLU A 77 2.25 12.96 3.04
C GLU A 77 3.22 12.14 2.17
N ILE A 78 2.80 11.73 0.98
CA ILE A 78 3.61 10.95 0.04
C ILE A 78 3.29 11.36 -1.40
N ALA A 79 4.30 11.87 -2.09
CA ALA A 79 4.16 12.31 -3.48
C ALA A 79 3.84 11.12 -4.39
N ILE A 80 2.96 11.32 -5.37
CA ILE A 80 2.60 10.29 -6.36
C ILE A 80 3.83 9.82 -7.14
N GLU A 81 4.81 10.69 -7.33
CA GLU A 81 6.10 10.40 -7.97
C GLU A 81 6.93 9.37 -7.19
N ASP A 82 6.86 9.37 -5.86
CA ASP A 82 7.60 8.40 -5.05
C ASP A 82 6.98 7.00 -5.14
N VAL A 83 5.66 6.92 -5.21
CA VAL A 83 4.94 5.66 -5.47
C VAL A 83 5.23 5.17 -6.89
N ALA A 84 5.19 6.07 -7.87
CA ALA A 84 5.49 5.74 -9.26
C ALA A 84 6.92 5.22 -9.44
N ARG A 85 7.91 5.88 -8.81
CA ARG A 85 9.31 5.41 -8.80
C ARG A 85 9.42 4.02 -8.19
N SER A 86 8.61 3.73 -7.16
CA SER A 86 8.60 2.42 -6.51
C SER A 86 7.96 1.32 -7.36
N ALA A 87 7.07 1.70 -8.27
CA ALA A 87 6.48 0.85 -9.30
C ALA A 87 7.29 0.79 -10.61
N GLY A 88 8.37 1.58 -10.74
CA GLY A 88 9.17 1.66 -11.97
C GLY A 88 8.50 2.44 -13.11
N THR A 89 7.61 3.39 -12.79
CA THR A 89 6.90 4.25 -13.75
C THR A 89 6.93 5.73 -13.33
N ILE A 90 6.11 6.57 -13.96
CA ILE A 90 5.96 8.01 -13.73
C ILE A 90 4.58 8.34 -13.11
N GLY A 91 4.51 9.44 -12.36
CA GLY A 91 3.29 9.87 -11.66
C GLY A 91 2.09 10.05 -12.60
N TYR A 92 2.32 10.43 -13.85
CA TYR A 92 1.26 10.59 -14.86
C TYR A 92 0.52 9.26 -15.15
N GLU A 93 1.23 8.12 -15.17
CA GLU A 93 0.58 6.82 -15.37
C GLU A 93 -0.33 6.48 -14.18
N LEU A 94 0.13 6.73 -12.95
CA LEU A 94 -0.67 6.50 -11.75
C LEU A 94 -1.91 7.41 -11.73
N SER A 95 -1.73 8.70 -12.01
CA SER A 95 -2.83 9.67 -12.02
C SER A 95 -3.88 9.35 -13.10
N CYS A 96 -3.48 8.86 -14.26
CA CYS A 96 -4.42 8.45 -15.31
C CYS A 96 -5.16 7.16 -14.97
N ARG A 97 -4.53 6.26 -14.20
CA ARG A 97 -5.09 4.95 -13.84
C ARG A 97 -5.99 4.99 -12.61
N ALA A 98 -5.83 5.99 -11.73
CA ALA A 98 -6.54 6.14 -10.46
C ALA A 98 -8.06 6.40 -10.56
N GLY A 99 -8.69 6.08 -11.69
CA GLY A 99 -10.12 6.33 -11.93
C GLY A 99 -11.07 5.56 -11.01
N GLY A 100 -10.61 4.49 -10.34
CA GLY A 100 -11.40 3.73 -9.37
C GLY A 100 -11.14 4.08 -7.90
N LEU A 101 -10.00 4.71 -7.57
CA LEU A 101 -9.58 5.00 -6.20
C LEU A 101 -10.30 6.22 -5.57
N LEU A 102 -11.27 6.82 -6.26
CA LEU A 102 -12.00 8.02 -5.85
C LEU A 102 -13.43 7.76 -5.34
N ALA A 103 -13.79 6.50 -5.09
CA ALA A 103 -15.12 6.13 -4.59
C ALA A 103 -15.16 5.99 -3.06
#